data_AF-A0A394D9C6-F1
#
_entry.id   AF-A0A394D9C6-F1
#
_cell.length_a   1.000
_cell.length_b   1.000
_cell.length_c   1.000
_cell.angle_alpha   90.00
_cell.angle_beta   90.00
_cell.angle_gamma   90.00
#
_symmetry.space_group_name_H-M   'P 1'
#
loop_
_entity.id
_entity.type
_entity.pdbx_description
1 polymer ?
#
loop_
_entity_poly.entity_id
_entity_poly.type
_entity_poly.pdbx_seq_one_letter_code
_entity_poly.pdbx_strand_id
1 'polypeptide(L)'
;MDLRDFLLRARVLKLYRKALRISGRAPTSARADLRQTIRREMENNRNCNDKQRIRFLISEGLNKLKGLDEMLDMQADLRQTIRREMENNRNCNDKQRIRFLISEGLNKLKGLDEMLDMQGY
;
A
#
# COMPACT_ATOMS: atom_id res chain seq x y z
N MET A 1 -29.43 -20.41 -13.01
CA MET A 1 -28.68 -19.14 -12.87
C MET A 1 -29.55 -18.04 -13.44
N ASP A 2 -29.94 -17.05 -12.64
CA ASP A 2 -30.69 -15.88 -13.13
C ASP A 2 -29.73 -14.78 -13.65
N LEU A 3 -30.26 -13.79 -14.39
CA LEU A 3 -29.46 -12.68 -14.92
C LEU A 3 -28.80 -11.83 -13.81
N ARG A 4 -29.50 -11.59 -12.69
CA ARG A 4 -28.98 -10.83 -11.54
C ARG A 4 -27.81 -11.56 -10.89
N ASP A 5 -27.83 -12.89 -10.81
CA ASP A 5 -26.75 -13.72 -10.29
C ASP A 5 -25.53 -13.67 -11.20
N PHE A 6 -25.75 -13.71 -12.51
CA PHE A 6 -24.68 -13.54 -13.51
C PHE A 6 -24.00 -12.17 -13.36
N LEU A 7 -24.79 -11.10 -13.26
CA LEU A 7 -24.27 -9.74 -13.07
C LEU A 7 -23.52 -9.58 -11.73
N LEU A 8 -24.02 -10.19 -10.65
CA LEU A 8 -23.33 -10.20 -9.36
C LEU A 8 -21.99 -10.92 -9.44
N ARG A 9 -21.93 -12.12 -10.04
CA ARG A 9 -20.67 -12.83 -10.27
C ARG A 9 -19.69 -12.00 -11.10
N ALA A 10 -20.15 -11.34 -12.15
CA ALA A 10 -19.31 -10.47 -12.97
C ALA A 10 -18.70 -9.32 -12.15
N ARG A 11 -19.49 -8.71 -11.24
CA ARG A 11 -19.00 -7.65 -10.34
C ARG A 11 -17.98 -8.17 -9.33
N VAL A 12 -18.20 -9.35 -8.72
CA VAL A 12 -17.23 -9.98 -7.82
C VAL A 12 -15.91 -10.25 -8.54
N LEU A 13 -15.97 -10.83 -9.74
CA LEU A 13 -14.77 -11.08 -10.55
C LEU A 13 -14.05 -9.80 -10.96
N LYS A 14 -14.80 -8.72 -11.27
CA LYS A 14 -14.22 -7.40 -11.56
C LYS A 14 -13.48 -6.85 -10.34
N LEU A 15 -14.07 -6.96 -9.15
CA LEU A 15 -13.44 -6.57 -7.89
C LEU A 15 -12.15 -7.36 -7.64
N TYR A 16 -12.20 -8.69 -7.78
CA TYR A 16 -11.04 -9.56 -7.59
C TYR A 16 -9.87 -9.21 -8.52
N ARG A 17 -10.14 -9.03 -9.82
CA ARG A 17 -9.12 -8.61 -10.78
C ARG A 17 -8.52 -7.25 -10.45
N LYS A 18 -9.35 -6.29 -10.01
CA LYS A 18 -8.89 -4.98 -9.55
C LYS A 18 -7.96 -5.12 -8.34
N ALA A 19 -8.35 -5.91 -7.35
CA ALA A 19 -7.55 -6.18 -6.16
C ALA A 19 -6.17 -6.76 -6.52
N LEU A 20 -6.13 -7.78 -7.38
CA LEU A 20 -4.86 -8.38 -7.82
C LEU A 20 -3.97 -7.38 -8.57
N ARG A 21 -4.55 -6.50 -9.39
CA ARG A 21 -3.78 -5.47 -10.10
C ARG A 21 -3.15 -4.47 -9.13
N ILE A 22 -3.93 -3.95 -8.18
CA ILE A 22 -3.43 -3.01 -7.15
C ILE A 22 -2.35 -3.69 -6.31
N SER A 23 -2.55 -4.95 -5.90
CA SER A 23 -1.53 -5.70 -5.15
C SER A 23 -0.20 -5.84 -5.89
N GLY A 24 -0.20 -5.81 -7.22
CA GLY A 24 1.02 -5.82 -8.02
C GLY A 24 1.89 -4.57 -7.84
N ARG A 25 1.28 -3.43 -7.47
CA ARG A 25 1.98 -2.18 -7.19
C ARG A 25 2.69 -2.18 -5.84
N ALA A 26 2.31 -3.09 -4.93
CA ALA A 26 2.92 -3.20 -3.63
C ALA A 26 4.42 -3.55 -3.72
N PRO A 27 5.23 -3.14 -2.71
CA PRO A 27 6.62 -3.55 -2.58
C PRO A 27 6.78 -5.07 -2.63
N THR A 28 7.91 -5.56 -3.16
CA THR A 28 8.17 -6.99 -3.34
C THR A 28 8.00 -7.79 -2.05
N SER A 29 8.40 -7.23 -0.90
CA SER A 29 8.28 -7.85 0.42
C SER A 29 6.83 -8.09 0.85
N ALA A 30 5.90 -7.20 0.52
CA ALA A 30 4.49 -7.28 0.94
C ALA A 30 3.55 -7.86 -0.14
N ARG A 31 4.02 -7.97 -1.38
CA ARG A 31 3.19 -8.35 -2.54
C ARG A 31 2.61 -9.76 -2.42
N ALA A 32 3.39 -10.72 -1.93
CA ALA A 32 2.96 -12.11 -1.81
C ALA A 32 1.83 -12.23 -0.77
N ASP A 33 2.05 -11.68 0.42
CA ASP A 33 1.10 -11.68 1.52
C ASP A 33 -0.20 -10.97 1.15
N LEU A 34 -0.11 -9.81 0.51
CA LEU A 34 -1.28 -9.05 0.06
C LEU A 34 -2.14 -9.84 -0.94
N ARG A 35 -1.50 -10.54 -1.89
CA ARG A 35 -2.21 -11.44 -2.83
C ARG A 35 -2.84 -12.62 -2.12
N GLN A 36 -2.16 -13.19 -1.13
CA GLN A 36 -2.69 -14.30 -0.33
C GLN A 36 -3.93 -13.86 0.46
N THR A 37 -3.89 -12.69 1.09
CA THR A 37 -5.02 -12.10 1.81
C THR A 37 -6.21 -11.88 0.88
N ILE A 38 -6.00 -11.28 -0.29
CA ILE A 38 -7.08 -11.08 -1.29
C ILE A 38 -7.71 -12.41 -1.70
N ARG A 39 -6.90 -13.46 -1.91
CA ARG A 39 -7.42 -14.80 -2.24
C ARG A 39 -8.21 -15.41 -1.09
N ARG A 40 -7.71 -15.29 0.14
CA ARG A 40 -8.37 -15.81 1.35
C ARG A 40 -9.73 -15.16 1.55
N GLU A 41 -9.82 -13.84 1.39
CA GLU A 41 -11.10 -13.12 1.50
C GLU A 41 -12.14 -13.58 0.48
N MET A 42 -11.71 -13.88 -0.75
CA MET A 42 -12.61 -14.43 -1.78
C MET A 42 -13.08 -15.85 -1.42
N GLU A 43 -12.18 -16.70 -0.92
CA GLU A 43 -12.52 -18.07 -0.54
C GLU A 43 -13.45 -18.11 0.68
N ASN A 44 -13.19 -17.27 1.68
CA ASN A 44 -14.04 -17.14 2.87
C ASN A 44 -15.50 -16.82 2.54
N ASN A 45 -15.74 -16.11 1.42
CA ASN A 45 -17.07 -15.71 0.97
C ASN A 45 -17.59 -16.51 -0.23
N ARG A 46 -16.90 -17.58 -0.64
CA ARG A 46 -17.22 -18.35 -1.86
C ARG A 46 -18.64 -18.94 -1.85
N ASN A 47 -19.13 -19.34 -0.68
CA ASN A 47 -20.44 -19.96 -0.50
C ASN A 47 -21.53 -18.95 -0.10
N CYS A 48 -21.24 -17.64 -0.13
CA CYS A 48 -22.23 -16.62 0.17
C CYS A 48 -23.29 -16.58 -0.94
N ASN A 49 -24.54 -16.92 -0.59
CA ASN A 49 -25.69 -16.91 -1.51
C ASN A 49 -26.64 -15.73 -1.27
N ASP A 50 -26.41 -14.94 -0.22
CA ASP A 50 -27.20 -13.74 0.07
C ASP A 50 -26.79 -12.58 -0.86
N LYS A 51 -27.69 -12.21 -1.77
CA LYS A 51 -27.47 -11.15 -2.76
C LYS A 51 -27.24 -9.77 -2.11
N GLN A 52 -27.87 -9.47 -0.97
CA GLN A 52 -27.64 -8.20 -0.27
C GLN A 52 -26.27 -8.20 0.39
N ARG A 53 -25.89 -9.29 1.06
CA ARG A 53 -24.55 -9.46 1.64
C ARG A 53 -23.45 -9.37 0.57
N ILE A 54 -23.63 -10.00 -0.58
CA ILE A 54 -22.67 -9.91 -1.71
C ILE A 54 -22.51 -8.45 -2.15
N ARG A 55 -23.60 -7.69 -2.30
CA ARG A 55 -23.54 -6.27 -2.70
C ARG A 55 -22.80 -5.43 -1.66
N PHE A 56 -23.08 -5.65 -0.38
CA PHE A 56 -22.38 -5.00 0.71
C PHE A 56 -20.87 -5.28 0.66
N LEU A 57 -20.48 -6.56 0.55
CA LEU A 57 -19.07 -6.97 0.47
C LEU A 57 -18.37 -6.39 -0.75
N ILE A 58 -19.06 -6.26 -1.90
CA ILE A 58 -18.50 -5.58 -3.07
C ILE A 58 -18.21 -4.12 -2.76
N SER A 59 -19.16 -3.40 -2.16
CA SER A 59 -18.99 -1.98 -1.81
C SER A 59 -17.87 -1.79 -0.79
N GLU A 60 -17.85 -2.60 0.26
CA GLU A 60 -16.81 -2.57 1.28
C GLU A 60 -15.42 -2.88 0.68
N GLY A 61 -15.33 -3.91 -0.16
CA GLY A 61 -14.10 -4.27 -0.85
C GLY A 61 -13.60 -3.19 -1.80
N LEU A 62 -14.49 -2.49 -2.49
CA LEU A 62 -14.13 -1.34 -3.33
C LEU A 62 -13.56 -0.19 -2.50
N ASN A 63 -14.14 0.12 -1.34
CA ASN A 63 -13.65 1.15 -0.44
C ASN A 63 -12.26 0.79 0.13
N LYS A 64 -12.08 -0.44 0.62
CA LYS A 64 -10.79 -0.93 1.10
C LYS A 64 -9.71 -0.86 0.01
N LEU A 65 -10.04 -1.24 -1.22
CA LEU A 65 -9.11 -1.14 -2.35
C LEU A 65 -8.77 0.30 -2.72
N LYS A 66 -9.72 1.25 -2.60
CA LYS A 66 -9.45 2.67 -2.86
C LYS A 66 -8.40 3.20 -1.89
N GLY A 67 -8.58 2.96 -0.59
CA GLY A 67 -7.60 3.39 0.42
C GLY A 67 -6.22 2.74 0.20
N LEU A 68 -6.18 1.45 -0.15
CA LEU A 68 -4.92 0.77 -0.48
C LEU A 68 -4.23 1.39 -1.70
N ASP A 69 -4.98 1.71 -2.76
CA ASP A 69 -4.44 2.32 -3.98
C ASP A 69 -3.80 3.69 -3.66
N GLU A 70 -4.53 4.53 -2.92
CA GLU A 70 -4.08 5.85 -2.46
C GLU A 70 -2.82 5.76 -1.60
N MET A 71 -2.74 4.79 -0.67
CA MET A 71 -1.55 4.56 0.13
C MET A 71 -0.34 4.15 -0.72
N LEU A 72 -0.55 3.31 -1.72
CA LEU A 72 0.51 2.87 -2.63
C LEU A 72 0.97 4.00 -3.55
N ASP A 73 0.07 4.88 -3.99
CA ASP A 73 0.40 6.12 -4.72
C ASP A 73 1.27 7.04 -3.88
N MET A 74 0.85 7.35 -2.64
CA MET A 74 1.66 8.19 -1.72
C MET A 74 3.05 7.61 -1.45
N GLN A 75 3.15 6.28 -1.29
CA GLN A 75 4.43 5.63 -1.09
C GLN A 75 5.35 5.75 -2.33
N ALA A 76 4.77 5.66 -3.53
CA ALA A 76 5.52 5.85 -4.77
C ALA A 76 6.06 7.28 -4.90
N ASP A 77 5.24 8.29 -4.57
CA ASP A 77 5.62 9.70 -4.61
C ASP A 77 6.73 10.03 -3.61
N LEU A 78 6.64 9.50 -2.39
CA LEU A 78 7.70 9.65 -1.38
C LEU A 78 9.02 9.04 -1.87
N ARG A 79 8.98 7.85 -2.46
CA ARG A 79 10.18 7.21 -3.03
C ARG A 79 10.79 8.02 -4.16
N GLN A 80 9.96 8.59 -5.04
CA GLN A 80 10.44 9.48 -6.10
C GLN A 80 11.09 10.75 -5.54
N THR A 81 10.46 11.35 -4.53
CA THR A 81 10.99 12.54 -3.86
C THR A 81 12.36 12.26 -3.25
N ILE A 82 12.47 11.17 -2.46
CA ILE A 82 13.75 10.76 -1.87
C ILE A 82 14.79 10.49 -2.97
N ARG A 83 14.41 9.77 -4.04
CA ARG A 83 15.34 9.50 -5.14
C ARG A 83 15.83 10.79 -5.80
N ARG A 84 14.95 11.75 -6.05
CA ARG A 84 15.31 13.07 -6.62
C ARG A 84 16.26 13.82 -5.71
N GLU A 85 15.99 13.86 -4.40
CA GLU A 85 16.90 14.50 -3.42
C GLU A 85 18.28 13.82 -3.40
N MET A 86 18.32 12.49 -3.48
CA MET A 86 19.57 11.74 -3.57
C MET A 86 20.31 12.00 -4.89
N GLU A 87 19.61 12.10 -6.02
CA GLU A 87 20.19 12.45 -7.32
C GLU A 87 20.74 13.88 -7.33
N ASN A 88 20.01 14.85 -6.78
CA ASN A 88 20.45 16.24 -6.62
C ASN A 88 21.75 16.34 -5.79
N ASN A 89 21.88 15.49 -4.77
CA ASN A 89 23.05 15.46 -3.89
C ASN A 89 24.17 14.52 -4.38
N ARG A 90 23.97 13.77 -5.48
CA ARG A 90 24.90 12.74 -5.97
C ARG A 90 26.24 13.30 -6.46
N ASN A 91 26.25 14.54 -6.97
CA ASN A 91 27.45 15.25 -7.44
C ASN A 91 27.94 16.32 -6.45
N CYS A 92 27.59 16.19 -5.17
CA CYS A 92 28.11 17.08 -4.15
C CYS A 92 29.62 16.83 -3.96
N ASN A 93 30.47 17.59 -4.67
CA ASN A 93 31.93 17.60 -4.47
C ASN A 93 32.36 18.55 -3.34
N ASP A 94 31.40 19.25 -2.73
CA ASP A 94 31.65 20.19 -1.66
C ASP A 94 31.71 19.45 -0.31
N LYS A 95 32.93 19.24 0.17
CA LYS A 95 33.25 18.58 1.45
C LYS A 95 32.54 19.24 2.64
N GLN A 96 32.24 20.54 2.59
CA GLN A 96 31.51 21.24 3.64
C GLN A 96 30.02 20.91 3.60
N ARG A 97 29.43 20.88 2.40
CA ARG A 97 28.02 20.51 2.21
C ARG A 97 27.75 19.04 2.53
N ILE A 98 28.66 18.12 2.21
CA ILE A 98 28.58 16.73 2.67
C ILE A 98 28.59 16.67 4.20
N ARG A 99 29.54 17.36 4.85
CA ARG A 99 29.68 17.35 6.30
C ARG A 99 28.44 17.95 6.99
N PHE A 100 27.86 19.00 6.41
CA PHE A 100 26.61 19.61 6.85
C PHE A 100 25.43 18.63 6.76
N LEU A 101 25.21 18.00 5.60
CA LEU A 101 24.10 17.05 5.39
C LEU A 101 24.21 15.82 6.31
N ILE A 102 25.43 15.30 6.55
CA ILE A 102 25.66 14.19 7.48
C ILE A 102 25.32 14.61 8.91
N SER A 103 25.78 15.78 9.37
CA SER A 103 25.47 16.28 10.71
C SER A 103 23.97 16.51 10.91
N GLU A 104 23.28 17.07 9.90
CA GLU A 104 21.83 17.29 9.97
C GLU A 104 21.05 15.96 10.05
N GLY A 105 21.46 14.97 9.24
CA GLY A 105 20.88 13.62 9.27
C GLY A 105 21.09 12.91 10.62
N LEU A 106 22.30 13.00 11.18
CA LEU A 106 22.63 12.41 12.49
C LEU A 106 21.83 13.07 13.62
N ASN A 107 21.61 14.38 13.59
CA ASN A 107 20.79 15.06 14.58
C ASN A 107 19.31 14.66 14.48
N LYS A 108 18.78 14.51 13.25
CA LYS A 108 17.41 14.01 13.06
C LYS A 108 17.24 12.58 13.59
N LEU A 109 18.24 11.72 13.37
CA LEU A 109 18.22 10.34 13.88
C LEU A 109 18.32 10.30 15.41
N LYS A 110 19.17 11.12 16.03
CA LYS A 110 19.22 11.26 17.49
C LYS A 110 17.88 11.70 18.09
N GLY A 111 17.24 12.69 17.49
CA GLY A 111 15.92 13.14 17.94
C GLY A 111 14.86 12.03 17.85
N LEU A 112 14.94 11.16 16.83
CA LEU A 112 14.05 10.00 16.72
C LEU A 112 14.36 8.93 17.79
N ASP A 113 15.63 8.68 18.10
CA ASP A 113 16.07 7.75 19.14
C ASP A 113 15.59 8.21 20.53
N GLU A 114 15.79 9.50 20.85
CA GLU A 114 15.31 10.12 22.08
C GLU A 114 13.77 10.08 22.21
N MET A 115 13.04 10.21 21.09
CA MET A 115 11.58 10.07 21.07
C MET A 115 11.12 8.62 21.28
N LEU A 116 11.88 7.63 20.81
CA LEU A 116 11.60 6.21 21.01
C LEU A 116 11.90 5.78 22.46
N ASP A 117 12.99 6.28 23.06
CA ASP A 117 13.35 6.02 24.45
C ASP A 117 12.33 6.59 25.44
N MET A 118 11.70 7.72 25.10
CA MET A 118 10.61 8.33 25.87
C MET A 118 9.29 7.55 25.79
N GLN A 119 9.16 6.59 24.88
CA GLN A 119 7.96 5.75 24.72
C GLN A 119 8.01 4.43 25.51
N GLY A 120 9.10 4.15 26.24
CA GLY A 120 9.17 3.14 27.31
C GLY A 120 8.54 1.78 26.97
N TYR A 121 9.28 0.92 26.26
CA TYR A 121 9.06 -0.53 26.29
C TYR A 121 9.94 -1.18 27.35
#